data_AF-A0A925KMR6-F1
#
_entry.id   AF-A0A925KMR6-F1
#
_cell.length_a   1.000
_cell.length_b   1.000
_cell.length_c   1.000
_cell.angle_alpha   90.00
_cell.angle_beta   90.00
_cell.angle_gamma   90.00
#
_symmetry.space_group_name_H-M   'P 1'
#
loop_
_entity.id
_entity.type
_entity.pdbx_description
1 polymer ?
#
loop_
_entity_poly.entity_id
_entity_poly.type
_entity_poly.pdbx_seq_one_letter_code
_entity_poly.pdbx_strand_id
1 'polypeptide(L)'
;MELALYAPGFGYYSAGAAKFGASGDFITAPELSALFARTLARQLAPLLARTGGDIAGGDILELGAGSGRMALDLLAELERIGQLPRRY
;
A
#
# COMPACT_ATOMS: atom_id res chain seq x y z
N MET A 1 -22.93 7.61 -5.76
CA MET A 1 -21.74 8.29 -5.22
C MET A 1 -20.65 8.56 -6.26
N GLU A 2 -20.65 7.88 -7.41
CA GLU A 2 -19.59 7.97 -8.42
C GLU A 2 -19.25 9.40 -8.87
N LEU A 3 -20.23 10.21 -9.23
CA LEU A 3 -19.99 11.61 -9.62
C LEU A 3 -19.33 12.44 -8.50
N ALA A 4 -19.82 12.31 -7.27
CA ALA A 4 -19.30 13.06 -6.13
C ALA A 4 -17.85 12.66 -5.78
N LEU A 5 -17.46 11.41 -6.01
CA LEU A 5 -16.14 10.89 -5.65
C LEU A 5 -15.12 10.95 -6.79
N TYR A 6 -15.54 10.69 -8.03
CA TYR A 6 -14.60 10.35 -9.11
C TYR A 6 -14.76 11.17 -10.39
N ALA A 7 -15.77 12.06 -10.50
CA ALA A 7 -15.91 12.91 -11.69
C ALA A 7 -14.58 13.60 -12.04
N PRO A 8 -14.05 13.47 -13.27
CA PRO A 8 -12.76 14.06 -13.63
C PRO A 8 -12.72 15.57 -13.32
N GLY A 9 -11.73 16.00 -12.54
CA GLY A 9 -11.55 17.41 -12.14
C GLY A 9 -12.50 17.94 -11.06
N PHE A 10 -13.59 17.24 -10.73
CA PHE A 10 -14.62 17.72 -9.79
C PHE A 10 -14.90 16.77 -8.62
N GLY A 11 -14.69 15.48 -8.82
CA GLY A 11 -14.91 14.44 -7.83
C GLY A 11 -13.90 14.55 -6.70
N TYR A 12 -14.34 14.22 -5.49
CA TYR A 12 -13.53 14.33 -4.29
C TYR A 12 -12.15 13.69 -4.44
N TYR A 13 -11.96 12.54 -5.09
CA TYR A 13 -10.64 11.95 -5.32
C TYR A 13 -9.93 12.44 -6.59
N SER A 14 -10.65 13.02 -7.55
CA SER A 14 -10.14 13.42 -8.87
C SER A 14 -9.81 14.92 -9.02
N ALA A 15 -10.15 15.77 -8.04
CA ALA A 15 -10.01 17.23 -8.13
C ALA A 15 -8.63 17.82 -7.70
N GLY A 16 -7.58 16.99 -7.56
CA GLY A 16 -6.20 17.48 -7.33
C GLY A 16 -5.84 18.07 -5.95
N ALA A 17 -6.79 18.27 -5.03
CA ALA A 17 -6.47 18.69 -3.66
C ALA A 17 -5.68 17.60 -2.88
N ALA A 18 -4.75 18.03 -2.01
CA ALA A 18 -4.06 17.13 -1.08
C ALA A 18 -5.03 16.65 0.00
N LYS A 19 -5.50 15.41 -0.10
CA LYS A 19 -6.58 14.85 0.76
C LYS A 19 -6.09 13.94 1.87
N PHE A 20 -4.83 13.49 1.79
CA PHE A 20 -4.25 12.49 2.68
C PHE A 20 -3.15 13.12 3.56
N GLY A 21 -3.07 12.65 4.81
CA GLY A 21 -2.04 13.05 5.77
C GLY A 21 -2.55 14.06 6.81
N ALA A 22 -1.67 14.52 7.69
CA ALA A 22 -2.05 15.39 8.82
C ALA A 22 -2.70 16.72 8.42
N SER A 23 -2.49 17.16 7.17
CA SER A 23 -3.09 18.37 6.58
C SER A 23 -4.29 18.08 5.67
N GLY A 24 -4.69 16.81 5.51
CA GLY A 24 -5.85 16.40 4.71
C GLY A 24 -7.11 16.24 5.56
N ASP A 25 -8.22 15.83 4.92
CA ASP A 25 -9.51 15.64 5.61
C ASP A 25 -9.52 14.42 6.55
N PHE A 26 -8.59 13.47 6.34
CA PHE A 26 -8.37 12.33 7.21
C PHE A 26 -6.94 11.78 7.08
N ILE A 27 -6.52 11.02 8.09
CA ILE A 27 -5.26 10.28 8.11
C ILE A 27 -5.52 8.78 7.99
N THR A 28 -4.61 8.05 7.34
CA THR A 28 -4.69 6.58 7.19
C THR A 28 -3.62 5.90 8.03
N ALA A 29 -3.79 4.60 8.31
CA ALA A 29 -2.84 3.85 9.13
C ALA A 29 -1.39 3.86 8.60
N PRO A 30 -1.13 3.73 7.28
CA PRO A 30 0.23 3.88 6.75
C PRO A 30 0.88 5.24 7.01
N GLU A 31 0.09 6.31 7.08
CA GLU A 31 0.58 7.67 7.37
C GLU A 31 0.87 7.88 8.87
N LEU A 32 0.22 7.11 9.75
CA LEU A 32 0.41 7.21 11.21
C LEU A 32 1.69 6.53 11.68
N SER A 33 1.99 5.33 11.15
CA SER A 33 3.14 4.56 11.62
C SER A 33 3.55 3.46 10.65
N ALA A 34 4.87 3.32 10.46
CA ALA A 34 5.47 2.19 9.74
C ALA A 34 5.15 0.83 10.38
N LEU A 35 4.69 0.79 11.64
CA LEU A 35 4.29 -0.46 12.31
C LEU A 35 3.13 -1.16 11.59
N PHE A 36 2.24 -0.41 10.93
CA PHE A 36 1.14 -1.00 10.16
C PHE A 36 1.69 -1.84 8.99
N ALA A 37 2.51 -1.24 8.13
CA ALA A 37 3.13 -1.90 6.99
C ALA A 37 4.05 -3.05 7.42
N ARG A 38 4.83 -2.89 8.51
CA ARG A 38 5.67 -3.96 9.06
C ARG A 38 4.88 -5.15 9.55
N THR A 39 3.73 -4.90 10.19
CA THR A 39 2.85 -5.97 10.68
C THR A 39 2.24 -6.73 9.51
N LEU A 40 1.79 -6.00 8.48
CA LEU A 40 1.25 -6.59 7.25
C LEU A 40 2.31 -7.40 6.50
N ALA A 41 3.55 -6.90 6.37
CA ALA A 41 4.66 -7.60 5.75
C ALA A 41 4.90 -9.00 6.37
N ARG A 42 4.86 -9.11 7.70
CA ARG A 42 5.01 -10.41 8.39
C ARG A 42 3.86 -11.38 8.12
N GLN A 43 2.65 -10.87 7.89
CA GLN A 43 1.51 -11.70 7.50
C GLN A 43 1.59 -12.12 6.02
N LEU A 44 2.14 -11.27 5.15
CA LEU A 44 2.31 -11.55 3.72
C LEU A 44 3.46 -12.52 3.43
N ALA A 45 4.56 -12.47 4.19
CA ALA A 45 5.73 -13.34 4.01
C ALA A 45 5.39 -14.84 3.81
N PRO A 46 4.62 -15.51 4.68
CA PRO A 46 4.26 -16.92 4.47
C PRO A 46 3.36 -17.13 3.25
N LEU A 47 2.61 -16.12 2.82
CA LEU A 47 1.78 -16.20 1.61
C LEU A 47 2.65 -16.08 0.36
N LEU A 48 3.58 -15.12 0.33
CA LEU A 48 4.53 -14.93 -0.77
C LEU A 48 5.37 -16.19 -1.02
N ALA A 49 5.75 -16.90 0.03
CA ALA A 49 6.46 -18.17 -0.08
C ALA A 49 5.61 -19.30 -0.69
N ARG A 50 4.27 -19.20 -0.60
CA ARG A 50 3.32 -20.23 -1.07
C ARG A 50 2.73 -19.94 -2.46
N THR A 51 2.69 -18.68 -2.88
CA THR A 51 2.00 -18.25 -4.11
C THR A 51 2.88 -18.20 -5.36
N GLY A 52 4.18 -18.53 -5.25
CA GLY A 52 5.15 -18.43 -6.36
C GLY A 52 5.29 -19.68 -7.26
N GLY A 53 4.68 -20.81 -6.89
CA GLY A 53 4.90 -22.08 -7.61
C GLY A 53 6.39 -22.47 -7.62
N ASP A 54 6.95 -22.74 -8.79
CA ASP A 54 8.37 -23.08 -8.97
C ASP A 54 9.32 -21.87 -8.85
N ILE A 55 8.78 -20.64 -8.77
CA ILE A 55 9.55 -19.40 -8.65
C ILE A 55 9.43 -18.88 -7.22
N ALA A 56 10.56 -18.66 -6.55
CA ALA A 56 10.56 -18.08 -5.21
C ALA A 56 10.08 -16.61 -5.24
N GLY A 57 9.14 -16.28 -4.35
CA GLY A 57 8.56 -14.94 -4.19
C GLY A 57 7.31 -14.72 -5.07
N GLY A 58 6.15 -14.53 -4.43
CA GLY A 58 4.93 -14.09 -5.10
C GLY A 58 4.97 -12.61 -5.51
N ASP A 59 3.90 -12.14 -6.15
CA ASP A 59 3.70 -10.72 -6.48
C ASP A 59 2.75 -10.04 -5.48
N ILE A 60 2.91 -8.74 -5.29
CA ILE A 60 1.97 -7.88 -4.55
C ILE A 60 1.35 -6.87 -5.52
N LEU A 61 0.06 -6.57 -5.34
CA LEU A 61 -0.64 -5.50 -6.04
C LEU A 61 -1.34 -4.61 -5.01
N GLU A 62 -1.01 -3.33 -4.97
CA GLU A 62 -1.66 -2.34 -4.10
C GLU A 62 -2.65 -1.48 -4.92
N LEU A 63 -3.93 -1.55 -4.57
CA LEU A 63 -4.96 -0.70 -5.19
C LEU A 63 -5.14 0.57 -4.35
N GLY A 64 -5.01 1.73 -5.01
CA GLY A 64 -5.18 3.02 -4.33
C GLY A 64 -4.07 3.31 -3.33
N ALA A 65 -2.81 3.20 -3.76
CA ALA A 65 -1.61 3.30 -2.92
C ALA A 65 -1.42 4.64 -2.17
N GLY A 66 -2.30 5.62 -2.38
CA GLY A 66 -2.24 6.93 -1.72
C GLY A 66 -0.90 7.61 -1.99
N SER A 67 -0.16 7.92 -0.92
CA SER A 67 1.19 8.51 -0.98
C SER A 67 2.29 7.52 -1.40
N GLY A 68 2.01 6.22 -1.43
CA GLY A 68 3.01 5.15 -1.58
C GLY A 68 3.74 4.80 -0.28
N ARG A 69 3.39 5.40 0.87
CA ARG A 69 4.05 5.14 2.16
C ARG A 69 3.96 3.67 2.59
N MET A 70 2.80 3.04 2.36
CA MET A 70 2.63 1.62 2.68
C MET A 70 3.57 0.74 1.85
N ALA A 71 3.64 0.94 0.54
CA ALA A 71 4.55 0.21 -0.34
C ALA A 71 6.00 0.29 0.11
N LEU A 72 6.49 1.50 0.41
CA LEU A 72 7.85 1.73 0.86
C LEU A 72 8.16 0.97 2.16
N ASP A 73 7.35 1.19 3.20
CA ASP A 73 7.59 0.58 4.52
C ASP A 73 7.39 -0.95 4.49
N LEU A 74 6.50 -1.46 3.64
CA LEU A 74 6.24 -2.88 3.46
C LEU A 74 7.41 -3.57 2.75
N LEU A 75 7.89 -3.01 1.62
CA LEU A 75 9.06 -3.53 0.91
C LEU A 75 10.31 -3.53 1.79
N ALA A 76 10.54 -2.45 2.55
CA ALA A 76 11.65 -2.37 3.49
C ALA A 76 11.60 -3.45 4.57
N GLU A 77 10.42 -3.76 5.14
CA GLU A 77 10.30 -4.84 6.13
C GLU A 77 10.46 -6.22 5.49
N LEU A 78 9.89 -6.45 4.30
CA LEU A 78 10.03 -7.70 3.57
C LEU A 78 11.50 -7.97 3.20
N GLU A 79 12.24 -6.94 2.79
CA GLU A 79 13.70 -7.02 2.60
C GLU A 79 14.41 -7.39 3.90
N ARG A 80 14.10 -6.70 5.00
CA ARG A 80 14.71 -6.95 6.31
C ARG A 80 14.52 -8.39 6.80
N ILE A 81 13.40 -9.03 6.46
CA ILE A 81 13.11 -10.43 6.84
C ILE A 81 13.44 -11.45 5.74
N GLY A 82 14.03 -11.02 4.62
CA GLY A 82 14.45 -11.89 3.52
C GLY A 82 13.29 -12.52 2.75
N GLN A 83 12.18 -11.79 2.60
CA GLN A 83 10.93 -12.25 1.99
C GLN A 83 10.42 -11.25 0.94
N LEU A 84 11.32 -10.63 0.18
CA LEU A 84 10.93 -9.72 -0.90
C LEU A 84 9.99 -10.41 -1.89
N PRO A 85 8.95 -9.72 -2.37
CA PRO A 85 8.15 -10.22 -3.46
C PRO A 85 8.97 -10.17 -4.75
N ARG A 86 8.57 -10.95 -5.74
CA ARG A 86 9.15 -10.89 -7.09
C ARG A 86 8.79 -9.58 -7.79
N ARG A 87 7.57 -9.09 -7.56
CA ARG A 87 7.07 -7.82 -8.08
C ARG A 87 6.14 -7.15 -7.07
N TYR A 88 6.19 -5.83 -7.05
CA TYR A 88 5.21 -4.95 -6.41
C TYR A 88 4.56 -4.08 -7.50
#